data_AF-A0A6M2E4G9-F1
#
_entry.id   AF-A0A6M2E4G9-F1
#
_cell.length_a   1.000
_cell.length_b   1.000
_cell.length_c   1.000
_cell.angle_alpha   90.00
_cell.angle_beta   90.00
_cell.angle_gamma   90.00
#
_symmetry.space_group_name_H-M   'P 1'
#
loop_
_entity.id
_entity.type
_entity.pdbx_description
1 polymer ?
#
loop_
_entity_poly.entity_id
_entity_poly.type
_entity_poly.pdbx_seq_one_letter_code
_entity_poly.pdbx_strand_id
1 'polypeptide(L)'
;MTTDLEIKMHFLSFLLAASALATSALTGRATADHVEEAASLAKCQTPIMEQVPGCGANVIRFYYDEKNKTCKSFIWNGCLLSGIFNLLHDCVSGCNKGQSVPFCTGEPVSKCAQSDSSGQGNMMMMKRTAYFYNATSHTCEEYEVCRAAPPTESDNYFPTKTNCELQCRGF
;
A
#
# COMPACT_ATOMS: atom_id res chain seq x y z
N MET A 1 -43.99 -31.59 34.77
CA MET A 1 -45.21 -30.87 34.34
C MET A 1 -44.77 -29.50 33.85
N THR A 2 -44.50 -29.42 32.56
CA THR A 2 -44.02 -28.25 31.83
C THR A 2 -45.18 -27.66 31.02
N THR A 3 -45.59 -26.46 31.42
CA THR A 3 -45.92 -25.23 30.65
C THR A 3 -46.74 -25.27 29.35
N ASP A 4 -47.46 -24.16 29.14
CA ASP A 4 -47.80 -23.53 27.84
C ASP A 4 -49.04 -24.04 27.06
N LEU A 5 -50.21 -23.45 27.33
CA LEU A 5 -51.28 -23.15 26.37
C LEU A 5 -52.41 -22.40 27.10
N GLU A 6 -53.08 -21.43 26.46
CA GLU A 6 -54.30 -20.72 26.93
C GLU A 6 -54.20 -19.33 27.59
N ILE A 7 -53.07 -18.61 27.50
CA ILE A 7 -53.11 -17.13 27.55
C ILE A 7 -52.96 -16.58 26.13
N LYS A 8 -53.84 -17.04 25.23
CA LYS A 8 -53.84 -16.63 23.83
C LYS A 8 -55.24 -16.70 23.23
N MET A 9 -56.24 -16.03 23.83
CA MET A 9 -57.54 -15.91 23.14
C MET A 9 -58.50 -14.76 23.52
N HIS A 10 -58.16 -13.74 24.33
CA HIS A 10 -59.18 -12.72 24.66
C HIS A 10 -58.69 -11.26 24.79
N PHE A 11 -57.70 -10.84 24.01
CA PHE A 11 -57.48 -9.40 23.78
C PHE A 11 -57.31 -9.06 22.29
N LEU A 12 -58.01 -9.81 21.43
CA LEU A 12 -58.48 -9.29 20.15
C LEU A 12 -59.72 -8.44 20.44
N SER A 13 -59.56 -7.12 20.60
CA SER A 13 -60.59 -6.09 20.32
C SER A 13 -60.12 -4.69 20.75
N PHE A 14 -59.03 -4.19 20.17
CA PHE A 14 -58.91 -2.76 19.93
C PHE A 14 -58.47 -2.55 18.49
N LEU A 15 -59.40 -1.99 17.72
CA LEU A 15 -59.44 -1.90 16.28
C LEU A 15 -58.56 -0.77 15.75
N LEU A 16 -57.92 -1.07 14.61
CA LEU A 16 -57.75 -0.21 13.41
C LEU A 16 -57.05 1.15 13.54
N ALA A 17 -55.82 1.24 13.01
CA ALA A 17 -55.47 2.16 11.91
C ALA A 17 -54.00 2.01 11.48
N ALA A 18 -53.77 2.16 10.17
CA ALA A 18 -52.49 2.36 9.48
C ALA A 18 -51.64 1.12 9.17
N SER A 19 -52.07 0.39 8.14
CA SER A 19 -51.16 -0.21 7.17
C SER A 19 -50.45 0.90 6.38
N ALA A 20 -49.14 1.06 6.58
CA ALA A 20 -48.25 1.72 5.61
C ALA A 20 -46.85 1.08 5.70
N LEU A 21 -46.57 0.20 4.72
CA LEU A 21 -45.28 -0.08 4.09
C LEU A 21 -44.02 0.29 4.89
N ALA A 22 -43.41 -0.70 5.57
CA ALA A 22 -41.97 -0.71 5.76
C ALA A 22 -41.34 -1.67 4.74
N THR A 23 -41.47 -1.31 3.47
CA THR A 23 -40.65 -1.88 2.39
C THR A 23 -39.22 -1.38 2.55
N SER A 24 -38.29 -2.34 2.68
CA SER A 24 -36.92 -2.27 2.17
C SER A 24 -35.99 -1.20 2.74
N ALA A 25 -35.21 -1.58 3.77
CA ALA A 25 -33.95 -0.89 4.10
C ALA A 25 -32.80 -1.91 4.26
N LEU A 26 -32.48 -2.65 3.20
CA LEU A 26 -31.24 -3.45 3.12
C LEU A 26 -30.46 -3.26 1.80
N THR A 27 -30.90 -2.40 0.89
CA THR A 27 -30.24 -2.21 -0.42
C THR A 27 -29.43 -0.92 -0.49
N GLY A 28 -28.56 -0.67 0.48
CA GLY A 28 -27.75 0.55 0.52
C GLY A 28 -26.26 0.39 0.82
N ARG A 29 -25.77 -0.82 1.16
CA ARG A 29 -24.39 -1.00 1.64
C ARG A 29 -23.51 -1.90 0.77
N ALA A 30 -24.09 -2.80 -0.01
CA ALA A 30 -23.33 -3.71 -0.87
C ALA A 30 -22.79 -3.07 -2.16
N THR A 31 -23.35 -1.95 -2.62
CA THR A 31 -22.94 -1.35 -3.91
C THR A 31 -21.68 -0.50 -3.79
N ALA A 32 -21.37 0.09 -2.63
CA ALA A 32 -20.15 0.87 -2.44
C ALA A 32 -18.91 -0.03 -2.40
N ASP A 33 -18.96 -1.12 -1.62
CA ASP A 33 -17.86 -2.09 -1.48
C ASP A 33 -17.55 -2.80 -2.82
N HIS A 34 -18.58 -3.16 -3.60
CA HIS A 34 -18.39 -3.80 -4.90
C HIS A 34 -17.93 -2.84 -6.02
N VAL A 35 -18.20 -1.54 -5.89
CA VAL A 35 -17.71 -0.52 -6.83
C VAL A 35 -16.23 -0.19 -6.57
N GLU A 36 -15.80 -0.23 -5.31
CA GLU A 36 -14.40 0.02 -4.92
C GLU A 36 -13.46 -1.12 -5.36
N GLU A 37 -13.88 -2.38 -5.20
CA GLU A 37 -13.09 -3.54 -5.64
C GLU A 37 -13.01 -3.68 -7.17
N ALA A 38 -14.09 -3.34 -7.89
CA ALA A 38 -14.06 -3.31 -9.35
C ALA A 38 -13.16 -2.19 -9.90
N ALA A 39 -13.14 -1.03 -9.24
CA ALA A 39 -12.26 0.09 -9.60
C ALA A 39 -10.78 -0.21 -9.27
N SER A 40 -10.50 -0.95 -8.21
CA SER A 40 -9.13 -1.38 -7.89
C SER A 40 -8.61 -2.40 -8.91
N LEU A 41 -9.46 -3.34 -9.35
CA LEU A 41 -9.08 -4.35 -10.35
C LEU A 41 -8.86 -3.76 -11.75
N ALA A 42 -9.66 -2.76 -12.16
CA ALA A 42 -9.46 -2.04 -13.42
C ALA A 42 -8.10 -1.30 -13.50
N LYS A 43 -7.45 -1.08 -12.35
CA LYS A 43 -6.15 -0.43 -12.24
C LYS A 43 -4.98 -1.43 -12.30
N CYS A 44 -5.24 -2.73 -12.25
CA CYS A 44 -4.23 -3.78 -12.28
C CYS A 44 -3.87 -4.20 -13.71
N GLN A 45 -3.33 -3.26 -14.48
CA GLN A 45 -2.91 -3.46 -15.87
C GLN A 45 -1.55 -2.84 -16.13
N THR A 46 -0.83 -3.37 -17.12
CA THR A 46 0.44 -2.81 -17.56
C THR A 46 0.16 -1.54 -18.38
N PRO A 47 0.61 -0.35 -17.96
CA PRO A 47 0.33 0.88 -18.68
C PRO A 47 1.09 0.91 -20.01
N ILE A 48 0.54 1.62 -21.00
CA ILE A 48 1.21 1.87 -22.28
C ILE A 48 2.36 2.84 -22.04
N MET A 49 3.60 2.38 -22.11
CA MET A 49 4.80 3.17 -21.81
C MET A 49 5.31 3.97 -23.03
N GLU A 50 4.42 4.72 -23.69
CA GLU A 50 4.76 5.53 -24.86
C GLU A 50 5.30 6.92 -24.47
N GLN A 51 6.31 7.40 -25.20
CA GLN A 51 6.78 8.78 -25.07
C GLN A 51 5.82 9.73 -25.78
N VAL A 52 5.11 10.53 -25.01
CA VAL A 52 4.16 11.52 -25.53
C VAL A 52 4.79 12.92 -25.50
N PRO A 53 4.92 13.62 -26.63
CA PRO A 53 5.42 15.00 -26.66
C PRO A 53 4.59 15.92 -25.76
N GLY A 54 5.26 16.78 -25.00
CA GLY A 54 4.62 17.66 -24.00
C GLY A 54 4.45 17.03 -22.61
N CYS A 55 4.74 15.73 -22.48
CA CYS A 55 4.81 15.03 -21.20
C CYS A 55 6.28 14.94 -20.77
N GLY A 56 6.62 15.48 -19.60
CA GLY A 56 8.02 15.64 -19.17
C GLY A 56 8.25 15.56 -17.66
N ALA A 57 7.31 14.99 -16.91
CA ALA A 57 7.52 14.75 -15.49
C ALA A 57 8.63 13.70 -15.27
N ASN A 58 9.35 13.81 -14.15
CA ASN A 58 10.30 12.78 -13.70
C ASN A 58 9.90 12.38 -12.28
N VAL A 59 8.81 11.63 -12.19
CA VAL A 59 8.18 11.28 -10.91
C VAL A 59 8.08 9.76 -10.80
N ILE A 60 8.55 9.21 -9.67
CA ILE A 60 8.39 7.79 -9.39
C ILE A 60 6.90 7.48 -9.18
N ARG A 61 6.45 6.47 -9.91
CA ARG A 61 5.12 5.86 -9.77
C ARG A 61 5.23 4.35 -9.85
N PHE A 62 4.12 3.68 -9.56
CA PHE A 62 4.04 2.23 -9.55
C PHE A 62 2.98 1.73 -10.52
N TYR A 63 3.18 0.54 -11.05
CA TYR A 63 2.21 -0.12 -11.92
C TYR A 63 2.25 -1.63 -11.70
N TYR A 64 1.18 -2.30 -12.11
CA TYR A 64 1.12 -3.76 -12.10
C TYR A 64 1.62 -4.32 -13.43
N ASP A 65 2.73 -5.06 -13.40
CA ASP A 65 3.24 -5.81 -14.54
C ASP A 65 2.46 -7.12 -14.67
N GLU A 66 1.55 -7.18 -15.64
CA GLU A 66 0.68 -8.34 -15.84
C GLU A 66 1.42 -9.60 -16.29
N LYS A 67 2.57 -9.44 -16.95
CA LYS A 67 3.38 -10.56 -17.43
C LYS A 67 4.07 -11.24 -16.26
N ASN A 68 4.66 -10.44 -15.37
CA ASN A 68 5.41 -10.94 -14.22
C ASN A 68 4.56 -11.02 -12.95
N LYS A 69 3.30 -10.61 -13.02
CA LYS A 69 2.35 -10.55 -11.89
C LYS A 69 2.92 -9.80 -10.69
N THR A 70 3.62 -8.69 -10.93
CA THR A 70 4.33 -7.93 -9.88
C THR A 70 4.11 -6.43 -10.03
N CYS A 71 3.93 -5.75 -8.91
CA CYS A 71 3.97 -4.31 -8.82
C CYS A 71 5.41 -3.81 -8.90
N LYS A 72 5.68 -2.90 -9.83
CA LYS A 72 7.02 -2.35 -10.10
C LYS A 72 6.98 -0.83 -10.11
N SER A 73 8.13 -0.23 -9.79
CA SER A 73 8.31 1.22 -9.92
C SER A 73 8.81 1.60 -11.31
N PHE A 74 8.52 2.82 -11.74
CA PHE A 74 9.03 3.41 -12.97
C PHE A 74 9.05 4.94 -12.88
N ILE A 75 9.78 5.59 -13.80
CA ILE A 75 9.73 7.03 -13.98
C ILE A 75 8.55 7.38 -14.88
N TRP A 76 7.54 8.01 -14.30
CA TRP A 76 6.34 8.44 -15.01
C TRP A 76 6.51 9.85 -15.56
N ASN A 77 6.12 10.02 -16.83
CA ASN A 77 6.26 11.26 -17.61
C ASN A 77 5.09 12.24 -17.47
N GLY A 78 4.02 11.89 -16.76
CA GLY A 78 2.93 12.82 -16.40
C GLY A 78 1.63 12.69 -17.20
N CYS A 79 1.55 11.84 -18.23
CA CYS A 79 0.37 11.80 -19.13
C CYS A 79 -0.44 10.50 -19.09
N LEU A 80 0.15 9.40 -18.64
CA LEU A 80 -0.59 8.16 -18.42
C LEU A 80 -1.33 8.24 -17.09
N LEU A 81 -2.64 8.02 -17.07
CA LEU A 81 -3.43 8.12 -15.84
C LEU A 81 -4.00 6.76 -15.38
N SER A 82 -4.21 5.83 -16.29
CA SER A 82 -4.70 4.49 -15.98
C SER A 82 -3.55 3.55 -15.60
N GLY A 83 -3.82 2.61 -14.69
CA GLY A 83 -2.85 1.59 -14.29
C GLY A 83 -1.71 2.07 -13.38
N ILE A 84 -1.79 3.31 -12.89
CA ILE A 84 -0.68 3.97 -12.18
C ILE A 84 -1.04 4.28 -10.73
N PHE A 85 -0.16 3.87 -9.83
CA PHE A 85 -0.30 4.03 -8.39
C PHE A 85 0.76 5.00 -7.85
N ASN A 86 0.39 5.74 -6.80
CA ASN A 86 1.28 6.68 -6.15
C ASN A 86 2.23 5.97 -5.18
N LEU A 87 1.78 4.90 -4.53
CA LEU A 87 2.56 4.10 -3.57
C LEU A 87 2.66 2.65 -4.05
N LEU A 88 3.76 1.99 -3.69
CA LEU A 88 3.91 0.56 -3.95
C LEU A 88 2.85 -0.25 -3.21
N HIS A 89 2.59 0.10 -1.94
CA HIS A 89 1.57 -0.54 -1.11
C HIS A 89 0.22 -0.58 -1.83
N ASP A 90 -0.25 0.56 -2.37
CA ASP A 90 -1.55 0.64 -3.05
C ASP A 90 -1.63 -0.31 -4.27
N CYS A 91 -0.53 -0.46 -5.00
CA CYS A 91 -0.46 -1.42 -6.10
C CYS A 91 -0.51 -2.86 -5.56
N VAL A 92 0.31 -3.18 -4.56
CA VAL A 92 0.43 -4.53 -4.00
C VAL A 92 -0.89 -4.96 -3.35
N SER A 93 -1.51 -4.10 -2.53
CA SER A 93 -2.79 -4.38 -1.87
C SER A 93 -3.93 -4.55 -2.87
N GLY A 94 -3.89 -3.84 -4.01
CA GLY A 94 -4.91 -3.89 -5.05
C GLY A 94 -4.72 -5.04 -6.05
N CYS A 95 -3.48 -5.38 -6.41
CA CYS A 95 -3.18 -6.19 -7.59
C CYS A 95 -2.39 -7.48 -7.31
N ASN A 96 -1.62 -7.54 -6.22
CA ASN A 96 -0.91 -8.75 -5.81
C ASN A 96 -0.59 -8.74 -4.30
N LYS A 97 -1.60 -9.06 -3.48
CA LYS A 97 -1.47 -9.09 -2.01
C LYS A 97 -0.38 -10.06 -1.49
N GLY A 98 0.08 -10.99 -2.34
CA GLY A 98 1.13 -11.95 -2.01
C GLY A 98 2.54 -11.51 -2.40
N GLN A 99 2.72 -10.32 -2.98
CA GLN A 99 4.04 -9.82 -3.34
C GLN A 99 4.88 -9.53 -2.10
N SER A 100 6.04 -10.19 -2.01
CA SER A 100 7.04 -9.90 -0.99
C SER A 100 7.79 -8.59 -1.30
N VAL A 101 8.04 -7.78 -0.26
CA VAL A 101 8.80 -6.52 -0.33
C VAL A 101 9.94 -6.54 0.70
N PRO A 102 10.97 -7.39 0.50
CA PRO A 102 12.03 -7.62 1.49
C PRO A 102 12.81 -6.33 1.84
N PHE A 103 12.89 -5.39 0.91
CA PHE A 103 13.50 -4.07 1.10
C PHE A 103 12.70 -3.13 2.02
N CYS A 104 11.48 -3.48 2.44
CA CYS A 104 10.73 -2.76 3.48
C CYS A 104 10.74 -3.51 4.82
N THR A 105 10.96 -4.82 4.82
CA THR A 105 10.84 -5.65 6.04
C THR A 105 12.18 -6.08 6.63
N GLY A 106 13.29 -5.89 5.89
CA GLY A 106 14.64 -6.26 6.34
C GLY A 106 15.23 -5.27 7.33
N GLU A 107 16.38 -5.63 7.92
CA GLU A 107 17.16 -4.68 8.73
C GLU A 107 17.91 -3.68 7.83
N PRO A 108 18.07 -2.42 8.25
CA PRO A 108 18.96 -1.44 7.61
C PRO A 108 20.38 -1.96 7.45
N VAL A 109 20.90 -1.88 6.22
CA VAL A 109 22.24 -2.34 5.87
C VAL A 109 23.32 -1.31 6.17
N SER A 110 24.54 -1.77 6.45
CA SER A 110 25.75 -0.95 6.54
C SER A 110 25.67 0.22 7.53
N LYS A 111 25.01 0.04 8.68
CA LYS A 111 25.05 1.01 9.79
C LYS A 111 26.51 1.31 10.16
N CYS A 112 26.86 2.57 10.32
CA CYS A 112 28.19 2.95 10.83
C CYS A 112 28.42 2.38 12.23
N ALA A 113 29.59 1.81 12.49
CA ALA A 113 30.07 1.58 13.84
C ALA A 113 30.66 2.88 14.42
N GLN A 114 30.63 3.02 15.75
CA GLN A 114 31.14 4.23 16.41
C GLN A 114 32.66 4.47 16.14
N SER A 115 33.42 3.44 15.79
CA SER A 115 34.85 3.49 15.46
C SER A 115 35.17 3.87 14.01
N ASP A 116 34.17 3.97 13.13
CA ASP A 116 34.37 4.20 11.69
C ASP A 116 34.71 5.67 11.35
N SER A 117 34.82 6.52 12.39
CA SER A 117 35.20 7.93 12.27
C SER A 117 36.73 8.14 12.27
N SER A 118 37.51 7.09 12.49
CA SER A 118 38.99 7.15 12.52
C SER A 118 39.56 6.35 11.35
N GLY A 119 40.08 7.07 10.36
CA GLY A 119 40.68 6.52 9.15
C GLY A 119 41.80 5.51 9.42
N GLN A 120 41.44 4.23 9.51
CA GLN A 120 42.35 3.10 9.43
C GLN A 120 42.00 2.28 8.21
N GLY A 121 42.78 2.48 7.15
CA GLY A 121 42.67 1.77 5.89
C GLY A 121 42.36 2.70 4.72
N ASN A 122 43.03 2.47 3.59
CA ASN A 122 42.96 3.27 2.36
C ASN A 122 41.59 3.24 1.62
N MET A 123 40.50 2.95 2.32
CA MET A 123 39.13 3.03 1.81
C MET A 123 38.37 4.05 2.64
N MET A 124 38.23 5.24 2.09
CA MET A 124 37.46 6.34 2.70
C MET A 124 35.98 5.96 2.71
N MET A 125 35.54 5.27 3.76
CA MET A 125 34.12 4.98 3.99
C MET A 125 33.42 6.32 4.18
N MET A 126 32.69 6.75 3.15
CA MET A 126 31.93 7.99 3.20
C MET A 126 30.72 7.78 4.08
N LYS A 127 30.75 8.35 5.29
CA LYS A 127 29.59 8.45 6.17
C LYS A 127 28.51 9.29 5.48
N ARG A 128 27.31 8.74 5.31
CA ARG A 128 26.17 9.43 4.67
C ARG A 128 24.90 9.22 5.49
N THR A 129 23.97 10.16 5.35
CA THR A 129 22.59 10.00 5.83
C THR A 129 21.79 9.15 4.85
N ALA A 130 20.95 8.28 5.39
CA ALA A 130 20.09 7.38 4.65
C ALA A 130 18.80 7.09 5.43
N TYR A 131 17.86 6.40 4.80
CA TYR A 131 16.60 5.99 5.41
C TYR A 131 16.41 4.49 5.27
N PHE A 132 15.72 3.90 6.24
CA PHE A 132 15.19 2.54 6.17
C PHE A 132 13.75 2.56 6.64
N TYR A 133 12.94 1.61 6.17
CA TYR A 133 11.58 1.45 6.68
C TYR A 133 11.61 0.59 7.93
N ASN A 134 11.13 1.13 9.04
CA ASN A 134 10.95 0.38 10.27
C ASN A 134 9.51 -0.16 10.29
N ALA A 135 9.36 -1.46 10.00
CA ALA A 135 8.07 -2.14 9.99
C ALA A 135 7.42 -2.26 11.38
N THR A 136 8.15 -2.01 12.47
CA THR A 136 7.58 -1.97 13.83
C THR A 136 6.94 -0.62 14.12
N SER A 137 7.58 0.48 13.71
CA SER A 137 7.04 1.83 13.90
C SER A 137 6.14 2.27 12.73
N HIS A 138 6.17 1.54 11.61
CA HIS A 138 5.56 1.89 10.33
C HIS A 138 6.03 3.26 9.80
N THR A 139 7.31 3.56 9.96
CA THR A 139 7.89 4.84 9.52
C THR A 139 9.23 4.68 8.83
N CYS A 140 9.54 5.63 7.95
CA CYS A 140 10.87 5.77 7.36
C CYS A 140 11.79 6.52 8.33
N GLU A 141 12.73 5.78 8.93
CA GLU A 141 13.65 6.28 9.94
C GLU A 141 15.01 6.60 9.32
N GLU A 142 15.61 7.70 9.77
CA GLU A 142 16.93 8.16 9.33
C GLU A 142 18.04 7.39 10.07
N TYR A 143 19.12 7.07 9.37
CA TYR A 143 20.31 6.47 9.97
C TYR A 143 21.60 6.85 9.24
N GLU A 144 22.72 6.64 9.92
CA GLU A 144 24.06 6.84 9.36
C GLU A 144 24.56 5.56 8.72
N VAL A 145 24.88 5.64 7.42
CA VAL A 145 25.38 4.53 6.61
C VAL A 145 26.85 4.75 6.24
N CYS A 146 27.68 3.74 6.46
CA CYS A 146 29.10 3.74 6.14
C CYS A 146 29.38 2.55 5.22
N ARG A 147 29.80 2.78 3.97
CA ARG A 147 29.87 1.67 2.99
C ARG A 147 30.89 1.85 1.87
N ALA A 148 31.43 0.71 1.46
CA ALA A 148 32.30 0.54 0.31
C ALA A 148 31.57 0.02 -0.93
N ALA A 149 30.52 -0.79 -0.76
CA ALA A 149 29.77 -1.42 -1.85
C ALA A 149 28.38 -0.77 -2.04
N PRO A 150 27.85 -0.73 -3.27
CA PRO A 150 26.51 -0.23 -3.54
C PRO A 150 25.44 -1.19 -2.96
N PRO A 151 24.31 -0.65 -2.48
CA PRO A 151 23.20 -1.46 -1.99
C PRO A 151 22.52 -2.24 -3.13
N THR A 152 21.92 -3.37 -2.79
CA THR A 152 21.11 -4.19 -3.70
C THR A 152 19.65 -3.74 -3.71
N GLU A 153 18.88 -4.17 -4.72
CA GLU A 153 17.43 -3.89 -4.79
C GLU A 153 16.63 -4.53 -3.63
N SER A 154 17.22 -5.49 -2.92
CA SER A 154 16.61 -6.17 -1.78
C SER A 154 16.95 -5.54 -0.43
N ASP A 155 17.86 -4.56 -0.41
CA ASP A 155 18.32 -3.95 0.83
C ASP A 155 17.28 -2.97 1.36
N ASN A 156 17.03 -2.98 2.68
CA ASN A 156 16.25 -1.93 3.34
C ASN A 156 17.11 -0.67 3.48
N TYR A 157 17.26 0.02 2.37
CA TYR A 157 18.07 1.22 2.24
C TYR A 157 17.46 2.15 1.19
N PHE A 158 17.27 3.41 1.58
CA PHE A 158 16.77 4.45 0.71
C PHE A 158 17.63 5.71 0.82
N PRO A 159 18.05 6.30 -0.32
CA PRO A 159 18.87 7.52 -0.31
C PRO A 159 18.08 8.75 0.15
N THR A 160 16.76 8.72 0.08
CA THR A 160 15.89 9.83 0.46
C THR A 160 14.67 9.32 1.20
N LYS A 161 14.16 10.13 2.14
CA LYS A 161 12.93 9.82 2.87
C LYS A 161 11.76 9.63 1.90
N THR A 162 11.65 10.48 0.88
CA THR A 162 10.59 10.40 -0.13
C THR A 162 10.59 9.05 -0.84
N ASN A 163 11.74 8.51 -1.23
CA ASN A 163 11.77 7.20 -1.89
C ASN A 163 11.37 6.07 -0.94
N CYS A 164 11.81 6.12 0.33
CA CYS A 164 11.36 5.18 1.35
C CYS A 164 9.84 5.22 1.53
N GLU A 165 9.26 6.42 1.66
CA GLU A 165 7.80 6.60 1.86
C GLU A 165 7.00 6.11 0.64
N LEU A 166 7.46 6.40 -0.57
CA LEU A 166 6.80 5.93 -1.80
C LEU A 166 6.79 4.40 -1.92
N GLN A 167 7.87 3.75 -1.48
CA GLN A 167 8.06 2.31 -1.61
C GLN A 167 7.45 1.53 -0.43
N CYS A 168 7.51 2.05 0.78
CA CYS A 168 7.25 1.26 1.98
C CYS A 168 6.07 1.74 2.85
N ARG A 169 5.58 2.98 2.67
CA ARG A 169 4.46 3.45 3.48
C ARG A 169 3.22 2.59 3.26
N GLY A 170 2.69 2.04 4.35
CA GLY A 170 1.51 1.18 4.37
C GLY A 170 1.81 -0.32 4.55
N PHE A 171 3.09 -0.71 4.47
CA PHE A 171 3.53 -2.06 4.81
C PHE A 171 3.79 -2.25 6.32
#